data_AF-Q6SES3-F1
#
_entry.id   AF-Q6SES3-F1
#
_cell.length_a   1.000
_cell.length_b   1.000
_cell.length_c   1.000
_cell.angle_alpha   90.00
_cell.angle_beta   90.00
_cell.angle_gamma   90.00
#
_symmetry.space_group_name_H-M   'P 1'
#
loop_
_entity.id
_entity.type
_entity.pdbx_description
1 polymer ?
#
loop_
_entity_poly.entity_id
_entity_poly.type
_entity_poly.pdbx_seq_one_letter_code
_entity_poly.pdbx_strand_id
1 'polypeptide(L)'
;MSSIKVRKKMFKFFTSKKWFLWAYLGSTVILTSLWLSVQIDVKINHWFGGFYDMIQKALGTPNAITMSEYLDGLYSFGKLAALWIVLGLATAFLTSHFLFRWRTSMVEYYHSVYDKARTIEGASQRVQEDTIRFSRIMEGLGTAFIESVMVLVEYFPLLMGLSVGIPIMWFGDWSYGLVSGALIWAVGGTVLMIALAWILRLVGIEYDLQKREAAYRKILVIAEDDGSIRPKSLEELFDGVRTIHYKSYLFYLYFNIGRLAYLQANVLVGYIFLAPAIVAGVMTLGVMQQILRAFGRVEGSLQYLFNAWPTIIELASVYKRLREFERQIDSMTESEVEA
;
A
#
# COMPACT_ATOMS: atom_id res chain seq x y z
N MET A 1 40.26 14.50 10.45
CA MET A 1 38.99 14.97 9.85
C MET A 1 38.72 14.19 8.56
N SER A 2 38.44 12.89 8.69
CA SER A 2 37.98 12.05 7.59
C SER A 2 36.47 11.90 7.74
N SER A 3 35.70 12.36 6.74
CA SER A 3 34.27 12.09 6.70
C SER A 3 34.10 10.58 6.57
N ILE A 4 33.72 9.91 7.66
CA ILE A 4 33.27 8.52 7.64
C ILE A 4 32.09 8.47 6.68
N LYS A 5 32.36 8.04 5.44
CA LYS A 5 31.33 7.73 4.46
C LYS A 5 30.57 6.54 5.03
N VAL A 6 29.50 6.82 5.78
CA VAL A 6 28.43 5.88 6.09
C VAL A 6 27.79 5.46 4.77
N ARG A 7 28.46 4.57 4.03
CA ARG A 7 27.90 3.94 2.83
C ARG A 7 26.83 2.99 3.35
N LYS A 8 25.57 3.40 3.28
CA LYS A 8 24.41 2.58 3.66
C LYS A 8 24.49 1.23 2.93
N LYS A 9 24.84 0.15 3.63
CA LYS A 9 25.30 -1.10 2.98
C LYS A 9 24.13 -1.90 2.41
N MET A 10 22.95 -1.76 2.99
CA MET A 10 21.65 -2.15 2.43
C MET A 10 21.34 -1.60 1.01
N PHE A 11 21.98 -0.51 0.58
CA PHE A 11 21.85 0.04 -0.79
C PHE A 11 23.02 -0.35 -1.71
N LYS A 12 23.82 -1.36 -1.34
CA LYS A 12 24.90 -1.88 -2.19
C LYS A 12 24.43 -2.33 -3.57
N PHE A 13 23.17 -2.75 -3.68
CA PHE A 13 22.56 -3.10 -4.97
C PHE A 13 22.67 -1.98 -6.01
N PHE A 14 22.36 -0.74 -5.60
CA PHE A 14 22.37 0.42 -6.50
C PHE A 14 23.77 1.04 -6.68
N THR A 15 24.75 0.66 -5.85
CA THR A 15 26.09 1.27 -5.86
C THR A 15 27.20 0.35 -6.34
N SER A 16 26.94 -0.97 -6.42
CA SER A 16 27.89 -1.97 -6.89
C SER A 16 27.91 -2.07 -8.41
N LYS A 17 29.12 -2.08 -9.01
CA LYS A 17 29.30 -2.31 -10.46
C LYS A 17 28.71 -3.65 -10.92
N LYS A 18 28.77 -4.69 -10.06
CA LYS A 18 28.22 -6.03 -10.36
C LYS A 18 26.71 -6.00 -10.60
N TRP A 19 26.00 -5.18 -9.85
CA TRP A 19 24.53 -5.13 -9.84
C TRP A 19 23.97 -3.96 -10.64
N PHE A 20 24.82 -3.06 -11.14
CA PHE A 20 24.43 -1.82 -11.82
C PHE A 20 23.38 -2.02 -12.93
N LEU A 21 23.58 -2.99 -13.83
CA LEU A 21 22.62 -3.26 -14.90
C LEU A 21 21.25 -3.67 -14.33
N TRP A 22 21.21 -4.59 -13.37
CA TRP A 22 19.96 -5.02 -12.75
C TRP A 22 19.29 -3.91 -11.95
N ALA A 23 20.08 -3.09 -11.24
CA ALA A 23 19.58 -1.99 -10.45
C ALA A 23 18.93 -0.92 -11.32
N TYR A 24 19.63 -0.42 -12.34
CA TYR A 24 19.13 0.70 -13.13
C TYR A 24 18.23 0.26 -14.28
N LEU A 25 18.65 -0.71 -15.11
CA LEU A 25 17.81 -1.20 -16.21
C LEU A 25 16.57 -1.92 -15.69
N GLY A 26 16.73 -2.74 -14.64
CA GLY A 26 15.59 -3.42 -14.01
C GLY A 26 14.59 -2.43 -13.42
N SER A 27 15.06 -1.40 -12.70
CA SER A 27 14.17 -0.33 -12.22
C SER A 27 13.51 0.42 -13.38
N THR A 28 14.24 0.80 -14.43
CA THR A 28 13.65 1.46 -15.60
C THR A 28 12.54 0.62 -16.23
N VAL A 29 12.77 -0.67 -16.46
CA VAL A 29 11.75 -1.56 -17.05
C VAL A 29 10.54 -1.67 -16.14
N ILE A 30 10.72 -1.86 -14.82
CA ILE A 30 9.61 -1.94 -13.87
C ILE A 30 8.80 -0.63 -13.88
N LEU A 31 9.47 0.52 -13.80
CA LEU A 31 8.81 1.83 -13.79
C LEU A 31 8.08 2.13 -15.09
N THR A 32 8.66 1.78 -16.24
CA THR A 32 8.00 1.89 -17.54
C THR A 32 6.78 0.97 -17.62
N SER A 33 6.87 -0.26 -17.09
CA SER A 33 5.72 -1.17 -17.03
C SER A 33 4.60 -0.64 -16.15
N LEU A 34 4.91 -0.02 -15.00
CA LEU A 34 3.90 0.62 -14.15
C LEU A 34 3.20 1.76 -14.91
N TRP A 35 3.96 2.62 -15.59
CA TRP A 35 3.39 3.66 -16.42
C TRP A 35 2.48 3.10 -17.54
N LEU A 36 2.93 2.05 -18.24
CA LEU A 36 2.11 1.37 -19.25
C LEU A 36 0.82 0.77 -18.67
N SER A 37 0.87 0.25 -17.44
CA SER A 37 -0.30 -0.26 -16.74
C SER A 37 -1.33 0.84 -16.52
N VAL A 38 -0.90 2.02 -16.06
CA VAL A 38 -1.77 3.19 -15.89
C VAL A 38 -2.35 3.66 -17.23
N GLN A 39 -1.56 3.65 -18.31
CA GLN A 39 -2.06 3.98 -19.65
C GLN A 39 -3.13 3.00 -20.15
N ILE A 40 -2.97 1.71 -19.87
CA ILE A 40 -4.00 0.70 -20.18
C ILE A 40 -5.25 0.96 -19.35
N ASP A 41 -5.11 1.32 -18.07
CA ASP A 41 -6.24 1.67 -17.20
C ASP A 41 -7.03 2.89 -17.72
N VAL A 42 -6.35 3.93 -18.20
CA VAL A 42 -6.98 5.10 -18.84
C VAL A 42 -7.75 4.68 -20.11
N LYS A 43 -7.17 3.79 -20.92
CA LYS A 43 -7.86 3.23 -22.12
C LYS A 43 -9.08 2.41 -21.73
N ILE A 44 -8.99 1.62 -20.67
CA ILE A 44 -10.12 0.87 -20.12
C ILE A 44 -11.21 1.84 -19.64
N ASN A 45 -10.86 2.94 -18.98
CA ASN A 45 -11.83 3.97 -18.60
C ASN A 45 -12.55 4.55 -19.83
N HIS A 46 -11.80 4.92 -20.87
CA HIS A 46 -12.40 5.42 -22.12
C HIS A 46 -13.35 4.38 -22.74
N TRP A 47 -12.91 3.12 -22.81
CA TRP A 47 -13.70 1.99 -23.30
C TRP A 47 -15.02 1.84 -22.54
N PHE A 48 -14.98 1.95 -21.21
CA PHE A 48 -16.20 1.87 -20.40
C PHE A 48 -17.20 2.96 -20.76
N GLY A 49 -16.77 4.18 -21.07
CA GLY A 49 -17.73 5.20 -21.51
C GLY A 49 -18.50 4.79 -22.76
N GLY A 50 -17.79 4.46 -23.84
CA GLY A 50 -18.46 4.03 -25.09
C GLY A 50 -19.29 2.77 -24.92
N PHE A 51 -18.82 1.81 -24.12
CA PHE A 51 -19.58 0.59 -23.84
C PHE A 51 -20.88 0.88 -23.08
N TYR A 52 -20.84 1.72 -22.05
CA TYR A 52 -22.04 2.03 -21.28
C TYR A 52 -23.02 2.93 -22.05
N ASP A 53 -22.55 3.79 -22.95
CA ASP A 53 -23.43 4.50 -23.89
C ASP A 53 -24.15 3.52 -24.84
N MET A 54 -23.43 2.50 -25.32
CA MET A 54 -24.02 1.42 -26.13
C MET A 54 -25.07 0.63 -25.31
N ILE A 55 -24.79 0.30 -24.05
CA ILE A 55 -25.76 -0.35 -23.15
C ILE A 55 -26.98 0.53 -22.92
N GLN A 56 -26.79 1.83 -22.66
CA GLN A 56 -27.90 2.77 -22.49
C GLN A 56 -28.82 2.77 -23.72
N LYS A 57 -28.24 2.81 -24.93
CA LYS A 57 -29.00 2.74 -26.19
C LYS A 57 -29.77 1.42 -26.32
N ALA A 58 -29.12 0.30 -26.02
CA ALA A 58 -29.71 -1.04 -26.10
C ALA A 58 -30.91 -1.23 -25.16
N LEU A 59 -30.82 -0.68 -23.95
CA LEU A 59 -31.88 -0.77 -22.93
C LEU A 59 -33.01 0.23 -23.18
N GLY A 60 -32.71 1.37 -23.80
CA GLY A 60 -33.71 2.41 -24.09
C GLY A 60 -34.61 2.09 -25.29
N THR A 61 -34.13 1.29 -26.25
CA THR A 61 -34.92 0.94 -27.44
C THR A 61 -34.61 -0.49 -27.89
N PRO A 62 -35.62 -1.37 -28.00
CA PRO A 62 -35.43 -2.74 -28.49
C PRO A 62 -34.75 -2.77 -29.86
N ASN A 63 -33.77 -3.65 -30.03
CA ASN A 63 -32.99 -3.84 -31.27
C ASN A 63 -32.23 -2.58 -31.76
N ALA A 64 -31.95 -1.61 -30.89
CA ALA A 64 -31.17 -0.42 -31.25
C ALA A 64 -29.67 -0.67 -31.44
N ILE A 65 -29.19 -1.85 -31.03
CA ILE A 65 -27.86 -2.38 -31.32
C ILE A 65 -27.99 -3.83 -31.80
N THR A 66 -27.02 -4.28 -32.58
CA THR A 66 -26.95 -5.67 -33.03
C THR A 66 -26.18 -6.54 -32.05
N MET A 67 -26.42 -7.86 -32.10
CA MET A 67 -25.62 -8.83 -31.33
C MET A 67 -24.13 -8.76 -31.72
N SER A 68 -23.82 -8.47 -32.99
CA SER A 68 -22.43 -8.30 -33.45
C SER A 68 -21.77 -7.13 -32.76
N GLU A 69 -22.39 -5.95 -32.75
CA GLU A 69 -21.86 -4.75 -32.09
C GLU A 69 -21.59 -4.99 -30.60
N TYR A 70 -22.50 -5.68 -29.91
CA TYR A 70 -22.34 -6.03 -28.50
C TYR A 70 -21.14 -6.96 -28.27
N LEU A 71 -21.02 -8.04 -29.07
CA LEU A 71 -19.91 -8.99 -28.98
C LEU A 71 -18.58 -8.36 -29.37
N ASP A 72 -18.56 -7.47 -30.36
CA ASP A 72 -17.38 -6.69 -30.76
C ASP A 72 -16.92 -5.76 -29.62
N GLY A 73 -17.87 -5.14 -28.92
CA GLY A 73 -17.63 -4.42 -27.68
C GLY A 73 -16.90 -5.29 -26.65
N LEU A 74 -17.46 -6.44 -26.28
CA LEU A 74 -16.85 -7.36 -25.32
C LEU A 74 -15.48 -7.89 -25.78
N TYR A 75 -15.33 -8.21 -27.06
CA TYR A 75 -14.09 -8.69 -27.63
C TYR A 75 -12.98 -7.62 -27.57
N SER A 76 -13.33 -6.35 -27.85
CA SER A 76 -12.39 -5.24 -27.72
C SER A 76 -11.91 -5.03 -26.27
N PHE A 77 -12.78 -5.21 -25.27
CA PHE A 77 -12.37 -5.26 -23.87
C PHE A 77 -11.44 -6.44 -23.58
N GLY A 78 -11.77 -7.62 -24.11
CA GLY A 78 -10.92 -8.82 -23.98
C GLY A 78 -9.49 -8.58 -24.43
N LYS A 79 -9.26 -7.79 -25.49
CA LYS A 79 -7.91 -7.39 -25.94
C LYS A 79 -7.19 -6.51 -24.92
N LEU A 80 -7.88 -5.51 -24.36
CA LEU A 80 -7.32 -4.64 -23.32
C LEU A 80 -6.98 -5.43 -22.06
N ALA A 81 -7.89 -6.31 -21.61
CA ALA A 81 -7.69 -7.18 -20.46
C ALA A 81 -6.52 -8.14 -20.68
N ALA A 82 -6.41 -8.76 -21.86
CA ALA A 82 -5.29 -9.63 -22.18
C ALA A 82 -3.95 -8.87 -22.16
N LEU A 83 -3.89 -7.67 -22.74
CA LEU A 83 -2.69 -6.83 -22.70
C LEU A 83 -2.30 -6.48 -21.25
N TRP A 84 -3.28 -6.09 -20.44
CA TRP A 84 -3.07 -5.78 -19.02
C TRP A 84 -2.54 -7.00 -18.25
N ILE A 85 -3.12 -8.18 -18.46
CA ILE A 85 -2.68 -9.44 -17.82
C ILE A 85 -1.25 -9.78 -18.23
N VAL A 86 -0.91 -9.74 -19.52
CA VAL A 86 0.44 -10.04 -20.02
C VAL A 86 1.47 -9.09 -19.41
N LEU A 87 1.17 -7.79 -19.40
CA LEU A 87 2.04 -6.79 -18.79
C LEU A 87 2.20 -7.03 -17.27
N GLY A 88 1.10 -7.29 -16.57
CA GLY A 88 1.10 -7.54 -15.13
C GLY A 88 1.92 -8.78 -14.75
N LEU A 89 1.74 -9.89 -15.47
CA LEU A 89 2.51 -11.12 -15.26
C LEU A 89 4.00 -10.92 -15.54
N ALA A 90 4.35 -10.26 -16.64
CA ALA A 90 5.74 -9.96 -16.99
C ALA A 90 6.40 -9.05 -15.93
N THR A 91 5.67 -8.05 -15.46
CA THR A 91 6.14 -7.12 -14.42
C THR A 91 6.33 -7.84 -13.09
N ALA A 92 5.35 -8.62 -12.64
CA ALA A 92 5.45 -9.39 -11.40
C ALA A 92 6.62 -10.39 -11.41
N PHE A 93 6.84 -11.06 -12.54
CA PHE A 93 7.98 -11.95 -12.74
C PHE A 93 9.31 -11.19 -12.64
N LEU A 94 9.43 -10.05 -13.32
CA LEU A 94 10.64 -9.23 -13.29
C LEU A 94 10.91 -8.65 -11.90
N THR A 95 9.88 -8.14 -11.23
CA THR A 95 9.96 -7.61 -9.86
C THR A 95 10.43 -8.67 -8.87
N SER A 96 9.92 -9.90 -8.96
CA SER A 96 10.37 -11.01 -8.12
C SER A 96 11.87 -11.30 -8.32
N HIS A 97 12.33 -11.28 -9.56
CA HIS A 97 13.73 -11.47 -9.94
C HIS A 97 14.63 -10.31 -9.52
N PHE A 98 14.12 -9.08 -9.57
CA PHE A 98 14.79 -7.87 -9.11
C PHE A 98 14.98 -7.90 -7.59
N LEU A 99 13.91 -8.19 -6.84
CA LEU A 99 13.93 -8.32 -5.39
C LEU A 99 14.91 -9.38 -4.90
N PHE A 100 14.91 -10.55 -5.55
CA PHE A 100 15.84 -11.61 -5.22
C PHE A 100 17.29 -11.15 -5.40
N ARG A 101 17.63 -10.47 -6.49
CA ARG A 101 19.00 -9.96 -6.75
C ARG A 101 19.41 -8.84 -5.80
N TRP A 102 18.47 -7.96 -5.44
CA TRP A 102 18.72 -6.98 -4.40
C TRP A 102 19.06 -7.70 -3.09
N ARG A 103 18.27 -8.69 -2.69
CA ARG A 103 18.57 -9.52 -1.53
C ARG A 103 19.94 -10.21 -1.63
N THR A 104 20.28 -10.81 -2.77
CA THR A 104 21.60 -11.42 -2.99
C THR A 104 22.72 -10.42 -2.73
N SER A 105 22.60 -9.19 -3.22
CA SER A 105 23.62 -8.16 -2.99
C SER A 105 23.82 -7.79 -1.50
N MET A 106 22.74 -7.84 -0.71
CA MET A 106 22.80 -7.60 0.73
C MET A 106 23.45 -8.80 1.44
N VAL A 107 23.04 -10.01 1.10
CA VAL A 107 23.57 -11.25 1.67
C VAL A 107 25.06 -11.43 1.36
N GLU A 108 25.49 -11.14 0.13
CA GLU A 108 26.91 -11.18 -0.27
C GLU A 108 27.77 -10.27 0.63
N TYR A 109 27.26 -9.10 0.99
CA TYR A 109 27.94 -8.24 1.95
C TYR A 109 27.98 -8.85 3.34
N TYR A 110 26.85 -9.29 3.88
CA TYR A 110 26.82 -9.85 5.24
C TYR A 110 27.66 -11.13 5.37
N HIS A 111 27.76 -11.93 4.32
CA HIS A 111 28.68 -13.07 4.27
C HIS A 111 30.15 -12.62 4.32
N SER A 112 30.53 -11.54 3.64
CA SER A 112 31.91 -11.03 3.67
C SER A 112 32.37 -10.51 5.04
N VAL A 113 31.43 -10.22 5.94
CA VAL A 113 31.71 -9.77 7.31
C VAL A 113 31.17 -10.75 8.36
N TYR A 114 30.84 -11.98 7.96
CA TYR A 114 30.10 -12.91 8.80
C TYR A 114 30.84 -13.32 10.08
N ASP A 115 32.16 -13.50 9.99
CA ASP A 115 32.98 -13.87 11.15
C ASP A 115 32.91 -12.85 12.28
N LYS A 116 32.69 -11.57 11.95
CA LYS A 116 32.44 -10.48 12.89
C LYS A 116 30.96 -10.40 13.25
N ALA A 117 30.10 -10.39 12.22
CA ALA A 117 28.68 -10.21 12.40
C ALA A 117 28.05 -11.28 13.30
N ARG A 118 28.55 -12.53 13.26
CA ARG A 118 28.04 -13.65 14.07
C ARG A 118 28.19 -13.46 15.59
N THR A 119 29.06 -12.55 16.05
CA THR A 119 29.21 -12.26 17.49
C THR A 119 28.13 -11.30 17.99
N ILE A 120 27.37 -10.70 17.08
CA ILE A 120 26.24 -9.83 17.43
C ILE A 120 25.00 -10.70 17.66
N GLU A 121 24.32 -10.46 18.78
CA GLU A 121 23.08 -11.18 19.10
C GLU A 121 22.03 -11.01 17.99
N GLY A 122 21.42 -12.12 17.57
CA GLY A 122 20.39 -12.12 16.53
C GLY A 122 20.92 -11.86 15.11
N ALA A 123 22.23 -11.95 14.86
CA ALA A 123 22.81 -11.73 13.53
C ALA A 123 22.18 -12.59 12.42
N SER A 124 21.88 -13.86 12.70
CA SER A 124 21.19 -14.74 11.74
C SER A 124 19.80 -14.22 11.37
N GLN A 125 19.04 -13.73 12.35
CA GLN A 125 17.73 -13.11 12.14
C GLN A 125 17.85 -11.84 11.31
N ARG A 126 18.82 -10.97 11.60
CA ARG A 126 19.05 -9.72 10.84
C ARG A 126 19.38 -10.02 9.38
N VAL A 127 20.31 -10.95 9.14
CA VAL A 127 20.77 -11.30 7.79
C VAL A 127 19.66 -12.00 6.99
N GLN A 128 18.85 -12.86 7.61
CA GLN A 128 17.82 -13.62 6.92
C GLN A 128 16.48 -12.89 6.86
N GLU A 129 15.87 -12.60 8.01
CA GLU A 129 14.48 -12.12 8.09
C GLU A 129 14.38 -10.63 7.76
N ASP A 130 15.24 -9.79 8.37
CA ASP A 130 15.15 -8.35 8.19
C ASP A 130 15.55 -7.90 6.77
N THR A 131 16.52 -8.56 6.12
CA THR A 131 16.88 -8.22 4.72
C THR A 131 15.75 -8.56 3.73
N ILE A 132 15.04 -9.68 3.95
CA ILE A 132 13.86 -10.04 3.16
C ILE A 132 12.76 -9.01 3.36
N ARG A 133 12.41 -8.72 4.63
CA ARG A 133 11.35 -7.75 4.94
C ARG A 133 11.69 -6.38 4.37
N PHE A 134 12.93 -5.91 4.55
CA PHE A 134 13.37 -4.61 4.04
C PHE A 134 13.18 -4.49 2.53
N SER A 135 13.73 -5.42 1.74
CA SER A 135 13.64 -5.37 0.28
C SER A 135 12.19 -5.45 -0.22
N ARG A 136 11.38 -6.36 0.34
CA ARG A 136 9.96 -6.51 -0.03
C ARG A 136 9.14 -5.27 0.29
N ILE A 137 9.28 -4.74 1.51
CA ILE A 137 8.52 -3.56 1.93
C ILE A 137 8.94 -2.33 1.12
N MET A 138 10.25 -2.13 0.93
CA MET A 138 10.78 -1.01 0.12
C MET A 138 10.27 -1.04 -1.32
N GLU A 139 10.26 -2.22 -1.94
CA GLU A 139 9.75 -2.36 -3.30
C GLU A 139 8.25 -2.11 -3.34
N GLY A 140 7.44 -2.80 -2.52
CA GLY A 140 5.99 -2.62 -2.54
C GLY A 140 5.54 -1.19 -2.23
N LEU A 141 6.16 -0.54 -1.24
CA LEU A 141 5.89 0.89 -0.98
C LEU A 141 6.39 1.78 -2.12
N GLY A 142 7.56 1.50 -2.68
CA GLY A 142 8.12 2.31 -3.77
C GLY A 142 7.29 2.23 -5.05
N THR A 143 6.91 1.02 -5.47
CA THR A 143 6.12 0.80 -6.69
C THR A 143 4.70 1.32 -6.53
N ALA A 144 4.03 1.06 -5.40
CA ALA A 144 2.70 1.58 -5.14
C ALA A 144 2.66 3.12 -5.02
N PHE A 145 3.69 3.75 -4.44
CA PHE A 145 3.81 5.21 -4.41
C PHE A 145 3.92 5.80 -5.81
N ILE A 146 4.82 5.25 -6.63
CA ILE A 146 5.05 5.74 -7.99
C ILE A 146 3.81 5.52 -8.85
N GLU A 147 3.17 4.36 -8.73
CA GLU A 147 1.90 4.07 -9.39
C GLU A 147 0.82 5.08 -8.99
N SER A 148 0.66 5.36 -7.69
CA SER A 148 -0.31 6.35 -7.20
C SER A 148 -0.05 7.75 -7.77
N VAL A 149 1.21 8.15 -7.89
CA VAL A 149 1.59 9.43 -8.52
C VAL A 149 1.26 9.42 -10.02
N MET A 150 1.58 8.35 -10.74
CA MET A 150 1.27 8.21 -12.16
C MET A 150 -0.25 8.23 -12.41
N VAL A 151 -1.02 7.49 -11.60
CA VAL A 151 -2.48 7.52 -11.65
C VAL A 151 -2.99 8.94 -11.42
N LEU A 152 -2.48 9.65 -10.41
CA LEU A 152 -2.89 11.03 -10.17
C LEU A 152 -2.56 11.94 -11.36
N VAL A 153 -1.38 11.82 -11.96
CA VAL A 153 -0.97 12.63 -13.13
C VAL A 153 -1.89 12.40 -14.33
N GLU A 154 -2.34 11.17 -14.56
CA GLU A 154 -3.21 10.83 -15.71
C GLU A 154 -4.70 11.10 -15.42
N TYR A 155 -5.18 10.73 -14.24
CA TYR A 155 -6.59 10.80 -13.90
C TYR A 155 -7.03 12.17 -13.38
N PHE A 156 -6.14 12.98 -12.83
CA PHE A 156 -6.47 14.36 -12.45
C PHE A 156 -6.94 15.20 -13.64
N PRO A 157 -6.15 15.36 -14.74
CA PRO A 157 -6.60 16.14 -15.89
C PRO A 157 -7.77 15.48 -16.61
N LEU A 158 -7.84 14.14 -16.64
CA LEU A 158 -8.98 13.43 -17.21
C LEU A 158 -10.27 13.73 -16.43
N LEU A 159 -10.23 13.68 -15.09
CA LEU A 159 -11.38 13.98 -14.25
C LEU A 159 -11.81 15.45 -14.44
N MET A 160 -10.86 16.38 -14.46
CA MET A 160 -11.12 17.79 -14.76
C MET A 160 -11.81 17.97 -16.10
N GLY A 161 -11.31 17.33 -17.15
CA GLY A 161 -11.86 17.41 -18.51
C GLY A 161 -13.26 16.85 -18.61
N LEU A 162 -13.54 15.72 -17.95
CA LEU A 162 -14.87 15.13 -17.90
C LEU A 162 -15.86 15.95 -17.06
N SER A 163 -15.39 16.78 -16.14
CA SER A 163 -16.23 17.58 -15.23
C SER A 163 -16.69 18.91 -15.84
N VAL A 164 -16.16 19.31 -16.99
CA VAL A 164 -16.47 20.61 -17.61
C VAL A 164 -17.94 20.69 -18.00
N GLY A 165 -18.63 21.72 -17.49
CA GLY A 165 -20.04 21.97 -17.81
C GLY A 165 -21.03 21.05 -17.11
N ILE A 166 -20.59 20.32 -16.08
CA ILE A 166 -21.42 19.41 -15.29
C ILE A 166 -21.66 20.03 -13.91
N PRO A 167 -22.93 20.19 -13.47
CA PRO A 167 -23.23 20.74 -12.16
C PRO A 167 -22.90 19.71 -11.06
N ILE A 168 -21.96 20.09 -10.18
CA ILE A 168 -21.49 19.25 -9.08
C ILE A 168 -22.14 19.69 -7.77
N MET A 169 -22.60 18.72 -6.95
CA MET A 169 -23.19 18.99 -5.64
C MET A 169 -22.24 19.82 -4.77
N TRP A 170 -22.77 20.86 -4.13
CA TRP A 170 -22.06 21.87 -3.32
C TRP A 170 -21.06 22.77 -4.06
N PHE A 171 -20.67 22.45 -5.30
CA PHE A 171 -19.67 23.19 -6.07
C PHE A 171 -20.21 23.88 -7.34
N GLY A 172 -21.43 23.57 -7.77
CA GLY A 172 -22.01 24.09 -9.00
C GLY A 172 -21.18 23.71 -10.23
N ASP A 173 -21.04 24.62 -11.18
CA ASP A 173 -20.32 24.39 -12.45
C ASP A 173 -18.81 24.64 -12.34
N TRP A 174 -18.27 24.68 -11.12
CA TRP A 174 -16.85 24.87 -10.90
C TRP A 174 -16.07 23.65 -11.41
N SER A 175 -15.15 23.89 -12.35
CA SER A 175 -14.36 22.86 -13.03
C SER A 175 -13.54 21.96 -12.09
N TYR A 176 -13.17 22.47 -10.91
CA TYR A 176 -12.45 21.70 -9.89
C TYR A 176 -13.37 21.03 -8.86
N GLY A 177 -14.70 21.06 -9.02
CA GLY A 177 -15.65 20.56 -8.03
C GLY A 177 -15.45 19.08 -7.68
N LEU A 178 -15.33 18.21 -8.68
CA LEU A 178 -15.15 16.76 -8.46
C LEU A 178 -13.77 16.43 -7.87
N VAL A 179 -12.71 17.06 -8.37
CA VAL A 179 -11.35 16.90 -7.81
C VAL A 179 -11.30 17.37 -6.35
N SER A 180 -11.89 18.53 -6.05
CA SER A 180 -11.96 19.06 -4.68
C SER A 180 -12.77 18.13 -3.79
N GLY A 181 -13.88 17.60 -4.30
CA GLY A 181 -14.67 16.58 -3.62
C GLY A 181 -13.88 15.31 -3.30
N ALA A 182 -13.10 14.81 -4.25
CA ALA A 182 -12.21 13.65 -4.05
C ALA A 182 -11.16 13.93 -2.97
N LEU A 183 -10.55 15.11 -2.98
CA LEU A 183 -9.58 15.53 -1.96
C LEU A 183 -10.22 15.63 -0.56
N ILE A 184 -11.36 16.32 -0.45
CA ILE A 184 -12.09 16.49 0.81
C ILE A 184 -12.48 15.12 1.36
N TRP A 185 -12.95 14.21 0.50
CA TRP A 185 -13.35 12.88 0.94
C TRP A 185 -12.15 12.02 1.36
N ALA A 186 -11.05 12.04 0.60
CA ALA A 186 -9.83 11.32 0.93
C ALA A 186 -9.22 11.78 2.27
N VAL A 187 -9.10 13.09 2.45
CA VAL A 187 -8.58 13.70 3.69
C VAL A 187 -9.57 13.52 4.83
N GLY A 188 -10.86 13.78 4.59
CA GLY A 188 -11.92 13.66 5.59
C GLY A 188 -12.07 12.24 6.12
N GLY A 189 -12.01 11.24 5.24
CA GLY A 189 -12.03 9.83 5.62
C GLY A 189 -10.86 9.44 6.50
N THR A 190 -9.66 9.94 6.17
CA THR A 190 -8.47 9.75 7.00
C THR A 190 -8.63 10.36 8.38
N VAL A 191 -9.02 11.64 8.44
CA VAL A 191 -9.22 12.36 9.70
C VAL A 191 -10.28 11.65 10.55
N LEU A 192 -11.35 11.18 9.93
CA LEU A 192 -12.40 10.38 10.58
C LEU A 192 -11.84 9.09 11.19
N MET A 193 -11.00 8.35 10.46
CA MET A 193 -10.38 7.12 10.98
C MET A 193 -9.44 7.40 12.16
N ILE A 194 -8.63 8.45 12.08
CA ILE A 194 -7.74 8.87 13.17
C ILE A 194 -8.56 9.26 14.40
N ALA A 195 -9.60 10.07 14.22
CA ALA A 195 -10.49 10.49 15.29
C ALA A 195 -11.19 9.28 15.94
N LEU A 196 -11.67 8.34 15.14
CA LEU A 196 -12.31 7.12 15.64
C LEU A 196 -11.34 6.26 16.46
N ALA A 197 -10.11 6.05 15.95
CA ALA A 197 -9.07 5.31 16.67
C ALA A 197 -8.68 5.99 18.00
N TRP A 198 -8.65 7.33 18.02
CA TRP A 198 -8.35 8.13 19.19
C TRP A 198 -9.49 8.09 20.24
N ILE A 199 -10.75 8.27 19.82
CA ILE A 199 -11.94 8.19 20.69
C ILE A 199 -12.03 6.81 21.36
N LEU A 200 -11.80 5.75 20.58
CA LEU A 200 -11.78 4.36 21.06
C LEU A 200 -10.51 4.02 21.84
N ARG A 201 -9.53 4.93 21.94
CA ARG A 201 -8.25 4.75 22.63
C ARG A 201 -7.53 3.46 22.22
N LEU A 202 -7.57 3.11 20.93
CA LEU A 202 -7.04 1.84 20.42
C LEU A 202 -5.55 1.66 20.75
N VAL A 203 -4.76 2.73 20.66
CA VAL A 203 -3.33 2.73 21.02
C VAL A 203 -3.12 2.35 22.49
N GLY A 204 -3.97 2.83 23.38
CA GLY A 204 -3.89 2.48 24.81
C GLY A 204 -4.26 1.03 25.08
N ILE A 205 -5.26 0.50 24.37
CA ILE A 205 -5.66 -0.91 24.47
C ILE A 205 -4.54 -1.82 23.97
N GLU A 206 -3.92 -1.49 22.84
CA GLU A 206 -2.79 -2.23 22.29
C GLU A 206 -1.58 -2.23 23.24
N TYR A 207 -1.30 -1.09 23.87
CA TYR A 207 -0.26 -0.99 24.89
C TYR A 207 -0.54 -1.88 26.10
N ASP A 208 -1.78 -1.84 26.62
CA ASP A 208 -2.19 -2.69 27.75
C ASP A 208 -2.12 -4.19 27.39
N LEU A 209 -2.45 -4.54 26.15
CA LEU A 209 -2.35 -5.90 25.60
C LEU A 209 -0.89 -6.39 25.67
N GLN A 210 0.03 -5.62 25.06
CA GLN A 210 1.47 -5.93 25.04
C GLN A 210 2.05 -6.03 26.44
N LYS A 211 1.64 -5.14 27.35
CA LYS A 211 2.07 -5.16 28.76
C LYS A 211 1.64 -6.44 29.48
N ARG A 212 0.40 -6.89 29.28
CA ARG A 212 -0.14 -8.11 29.90
C ARG A 212 0.52 -9.36 29.31
N GLU A 213 0.71 -9.43 28.00
CA GLU A 213 1.41 -10.55 27.35
C GLU A 213 2.88 -10.64 27.77
N ALA A 214 3.57 -9.50 27.86
CA ALA A 214 4.96 -9.48 28.34
C ALA A 214 5.07 -9.95 29.80
N ALA A 215 4.13 -9.56 30.67
CA ALA A 215 4.09 -10.03 32.05
C ALA A 215 3.86 -11.55 32.14
N TYR A 216 2.92 -12.08 31.33
CA TYR A 216 2.67 -13.51 31.23
C TYR A 216 3.91 -14.28 30.75
N ARG A 217 4.54 -13.82 29.65
CA ARG A 217 5.79 -14.40 29.13
C ARG A 217 6.90 -14.40 30.19
N LYS A 218 7.09 -13.31 30.92
CA LYS A 218 8.12 -13.21 31.96
C LYS A 218 7.97 -14.30 33.03
N ILE A 219 6.75 -14.59 33.45
CA ILE A 219 6.50 -15.58 34.50
C ILE A 219 6.70 -17.01 33.99
N LEU A 220 6.36 -17.27 32.72
CA LEU A 220 6.67 -18.56 32.09
C LEU A 220 8.18 -18.83 32.01
N VAL A 221 8.99 -17.83 31.62
CA VAL A 221 10.45 -17.97 31.58
C VAL A 221 11.01 -18.24 32.98
N ILE A 222 10.54 -17.52 34.01
CA ILE A 222 10.99 -17.75 35.40
C ILE A 222 10.64 -19.18 35.87
N ALA A 223 9.45 -19.69 35.51
CA ALA A 223 9.04 -21.04 35.86
C ALA A 223 9.78 -22.14 35.07
N GLU A 224 10.31 -21.81 33.88
CA GLU A 224 11.18 -22.69 33.10
C GLU A 224 12.59 -22.77 33.71
N ASP A 225 13.14 -21.62 34.14
CA ASP A 225 14.48 -21.52 34.74
C ASP A 225 14.54 -22.06 36.18
N ASP A 226 13.49 -21.84 36.97
CA ASP A 226 13.41 -22.24 38.37
C ASP A 226 12.29 -23.28 38.55
N GLY A 227 12.66 -24.57 38.44
CA GLY A 227 11.74 -25.70 38.56
C GLY A 227 11.01 -25.83 39.91
N SER A 228 11.29 -24.95 40.87
CA SER A 228 10.60 -24.84 42.16
C SER A 228 9.42 -23.85 42.14
N ILE A 229 9.37 -22.94 41.16
CA ILE A 229 8.32 -21.92 41.03
C ILE A 229 7.18 -22.48 40.19
N ARG A 230 6.17 -23.04 40.87
CA ARG A 230 4.90 -23.38 40.24
C ARG A 230 3.98 -22.14 40.28
N PRO A 231 3.58 -21.56 39.14
CA PRO A 231 2.63 -20.45 39.15
C PRO A 231 1.37 -20.83 39.95
N LYS A 232 0.87 -19.93 40.81
CA LYS A 232 -0.53 -20.01 41.29
C LYS A 232 -1.38 -20.09 40.03
N SER A 233 -2.10 -21.19 39.84
CA SER A 233 -2.72 -21.71 38.60
C SER A 233 -2.41 -20.94 37.29
N LEU A 234 -1.88 -21.62 36.27
CA LEU A 234 -1.66 -21.03 34.93
C LEU A 234 -2.89 -20.26 34.37
N GLU A 235 -4.08 -20.62 34.82
CA GLU A 235 -5.35 -19.93 34.56
C GLU A 235 -5.43 -18.52 35.14
N GLU A 236 -5.05 -18.31 36.40
CA GLU A 236 -5.01 -16.99 37.04
C GLU A 236 -3.96 -16.08 36.37
N LEU A 237 -2.86 -16.68 35.91
CA LEU A 237 -1.81 -16.00 35.15
C LEU A 237 -2.30 -15.50 33.77
N PHE A 238 -3.13 -16.30 33.12
CA PHE A 238 -3.64 -16.02 31.79
C PHE A 238 -4.92 -15.16 31.79
N ASP A 239 -5.65 -15.09 32.91
CA ASP A 239 -6.92 -14.35 32.99
C ASP A 239 -6.75 -12.84 32.70
N GLY A 240 -5.64 -12.26 33.14
CA GLY A 240 -5.29 -10.87 32.84
C GLY A 240 -5.04 -10.63 31.35
N VAL A 241 -4.49 -11.62 30.63
CA VAL A 241 -4.30 -11.59 29.17
C VAL A 241 -5.66 -11.77 28.46
N ARG A 242 -6.46 -12.73 28.91
CA ARG A 242 -7.79 -13.00 28.37
C ARG A 242 -8.71 -11.78 28.45
N THR A 243 -8.75 -11.11 29.61
CA THR A 243 -9.62 -9.95 29.83
C THR A 243 -9.26 -8.77 28.93
N ILE A 244 -7.96 -8.49 28.74
CA ILE A 244 -7.55 -7.41 27.83
C ILE A 244 -7.82 -7.76 26.37
N HIS A 245 -7.71 -9.04 25.97
CA HIS A 245 -8.09 -9.50 24.64
C HIS A 245 -9.59 -9.30 24.38
N TYR A 246 -10.49 -9.64 25.31
CA TYR A 246 -11.92 -9.38 25.13
C TYR A 246 -12.25 -7.89 25.00
N LYS A 247 -11.61 -7.04 25.80
CA LYS A 247 -11.71 -5.59 25.65
C LYS A 247 -11.20 -5.14 24.28
N SER A 248 -10.05 -5.66 23.84
CA SER A 248 -9.49 -5.38 22.52
C SER A 248 -10.48 -5.74 21.42
N TYR A 249 -11.01 -6.97 21.42
CA TYR A 249 -11.98 -7.42 20.42
C TYR A 249 -13.21 -6.52 20.33
N LEU A 250 -13.77 -6.09 21.47
CA LEU A 250 -14.93 -5.21 21.48
C LEU A 250 -14.64 -3.83 20.88
N PHE A 251 -13.49 -3.23 21.21
CA PHE A 251 -13.14 -1.90 20.70
C PHE A 251 -12.73 -1.94 19.23
N TYR A 252 -12.03 -2.99 18.80
CA TYR A 252 -11.76 -3.22 17.38
C TYR A 252 -13.04 -3.53 16.59
N LEU A 253 -14.05 -4.17 17.19
CA LEU A 253 -15.37 -4.31 16.57
C LEU A 253 -15.99 -2.94 16.28
N TYR A 254 -16.03 -2.03 17.27
CA TYR A 254 -16.56 -0.67 17.06
C TYR A 254 -15.79 0.12 16.01
N PHE A 255 -14.44 0.03 16.03
CA PHE A 255 -13.62 0.65 15.00
C PHE A 255 -13.93 0.09 13.61
N ASN A 256 -14.05 -1.24 13.49
CA ASN A 256 -14.35 -1.90 12.23
C ASN A 256 -15.75 -1.56 11.69
N ILE A 257 -16.74 -1.35 12.55
CA ILE A 257 -18.06 -0.85 12.12
C ILE A 257 -17.91 0.51 11.45
N GLY A 258 -17.21 1.45 12.08
CA GLY A 258 -16.96 2.78 11.51
C GLY A 258 -16.14 2.73 10.22
N ARG A 259 -15.08 1.90 10.19
CA ARG A 259 -14.26 1.67 9.00
C ARG A 259 -15.07 1.10 7.84
N LEU A 260 -15.89 0.08 8.08
CA LEU A 260 -16.74 -0.54 7.05
C LEU A 260 -17.81 0.44 6.57
N ALA A 261 -18.44 1.20 7.46
CA ALA A 261 -19.41 2.23 7.10
C ALA A 261 -18.78 3.29 6.19
N TYR A 262 -17.56 3.75 6.50
CA TYR A 262 -16.80 4.65 5.64
C TYR A 262 -16.53 4.06 4.26
N LEU A 263 -16.07 2.81 4.17
CA LEU A 263 -15.82 2.14 2.90
C LEU A 263 -17.10 2.02 2.05
N GLN A 264 -18.25 1.73 2.66
CA GLN A 264 -19.53 1.66 1.94
C GLN A 264 -20.00 3.05 1.48
N ALA A 265 -19.83 4.07 2.32
CA ALA A 265 -20.11 5.45 1.91
C ALA A 265 -19.20 5.90 0.75
N ASN A 266 -17.94 5.46 0.72
CA ASN A 266 -16.99 5.78 -0.35
C ASN A 266 -17.50 5.32 -1.73
N VAL A 267 -18.16 4.17 -1.81
CA VAL A 267 -18.73 3.67 -3.07
C VAL A 267 -19.79 4.62 -3.64
N LEU A 268 -20.50 5.36 -2.79
CA LEU A 268 -21.59 6.25 -3.18
C LEU A 268 -21.18 7.71 -3.35
N VAL A 269 -19.99 8.10 -2.86
CA VAL A 269 -19.62 9.52 -2.79
C VAL A 269 -19.59 10.19 -4.17
N GLY A 270 -19.08 9.50 -5.20
CA GLY A 270 -19.08 10.00 -6.57
C GLY A 270 -20.50 10.24 -7.11
N TYR A 271 -21.45 9.38 -6.76
CA TYR A 271 -22.86 9.55 -7.12
C TYR A 271 -23.50 10.73 -6.39
N ILE A 272 -23.14 10.96 -5.12
CA ILE A 272 -23.63 12.11 -4.35
C ILE A 272 -23.14 13.41 -5.01
N PHE A 273 -21.85 13.50 -5.34
CA PHE A 273 -21.31 14.67 -6.04
C PHE A 273 -21.95 14.90 -7.40
N LEU A 274 -22.26 13.83 -8.14
CA LEU A 274 -22.88 13.90 -9.46
C LEU A 274 -24.41 14.04 -9.43
N ALA A 275 -25.05 13.98 -8.26
CA ALA A 275 -26.51 13.90 -8.15
C ALA A 275 -27.26 15.02 -8.91
N PRO A 276 -26.86 16.31 -8.87
CA PRO A 276 -27.55 17.35 -9.63
C PRO A 276 -27.53 17.09 -11.14
N ALA A 277 -26.38 16.67 -11.68
CA ALA A 277 -26.21 16.39 -13.09
C ALA A 277 -26.97 15.12 -13.53
N ILE A 278 -26.99 14.09 -12.69
CA ILE A 278 -27.75 12.86 -12.94
C ILE A 278 -29.25 13.17 -13.00
N VAL A 279 -29.77 13.93 -12.02
CA VAL A 279 -31.19 14.29 -11.97
C VAL A 279 -31.57 15.22 -13.12
N ALA A 280 -30.68 16.12 -13.53
CA ALA A 280 -30.90 17.00 -14.67
C ALA A 280 -30.80 16.28 -16.04
N GLY A 281 -30.27 15.05 -16.07
CA GLY A 281 -30.11 14.27 -17.30
C GLY A 281 -29.12 14.88 -18.31
N VAL A 282 -28.13 15.65 -17.83
CA VAL A 282 -27.21 16.42 -18.69
C VAL A 282 -25.97 15.65 -19.14
N MET A 283 -25.87 14.36 -18.79
CA MET A 283 -24.78 13.48 -19.19
C MET A 283 -25.28 12.09 -19.59
N THR A 284 -24.49 11.39 -20.40
CA THR A 284 -24.76 10.00 -20.76
C THR A 284 -24.30 9.05 -19.65
N LEU A 285 -24.80 7.81 -19.69
CA LEU A 285 -24.38 6.74 -18.78
C LEU A 285 -22.88 6.48 -18.90
N GLY A 286 -22.33 6.53 -20.12
CA GLY A 286 -20.90 6.38 -20.39
C GLY A 286 -20.05 7.45 -19.72
N VAL A 287 -20.41 8.72 -19.88
CA VAL A 287 -19.71 9.84 -19.21
C VAL A 287 -19.77 9.69 -17.70
N MET A 288 -20.94 9.36 -17.14
CA MET A 288 -21.09 9.11 -15.71
C MET A 288 -20.14 8.00 -15.23
N GLN A 289 -20.06 6.89 -15.95
CA GLN A 289 -19.19 5.76 -15.62
C GLN A 289 -17.70 6.10 -15.72
N GLN A 290 -17.31 6.94 -16.68
CA GLN A 290 -15.94 7.44 -16.78
C GLN A 290 -15.58 8.36 -15.61
N ILE A 291 -16.49 9.27 -15.22
CA ILE A 291 -16.27 10.17 -14.09
C ILE A 291 -16.15 9.39 -12.79
N LEU A 292 -17.06 8.45 -12.51
CA LEU A 292 -17.05 7.67 -11.27
C LEU A 292 -15.76 6.86 -11.10
N ARG A 293 -15.27 6.24 -12.17
CA ARG A 293 -13.98 5.53 -12.16
C ARG A 293 -12.82 6.49 -11.96
N ALA A 294 -12.80 7.60 -12.70
CA ALA A 294 -11.73 8.59 -12.58
C ALA A 294 -11.68 9.22 -11.19
N PHE A 295 -12.84 9.53 -10.61
CA PHE A 295 -12.98 9.99 -9.24
C PHE A 295 -12.38 8.98 -8.25
N GLY A 296 -12.78 7.70 -8.34
CA GLY A 296 -12.24 6.65 -7.46
C GLY A 296 -10.72 6.45 -7.61
N ARG A 297 -10.18 6.58 -8.83
CA ARG A 297 -8.73 6.52 -9.08
C ARG A 297 -7.99 7.69 -8.43
N VAL A 298 -8.51 8.91 -8.53
CA VAL A 298 -7.93 10.11 -7.89
C VAL A 298 -8.01 9.99 -6.37
N GLU A 299 -9.18 9.66 -5.83
CA GLU A 299 -9.45 9.50 -4.40
C GLU A 299 -8.53 8.43 -3.77
N GLY A 300 -8.47 7.24 -4.35
CA GLY A 300 -7.61 6.16 -3.86
C GLY A 300 -6.12 6.50 -3.92
N SER A 301 -5.67 7.23 -4.95
CA SER A 301 -4.28 7.67 -5.07
C SER A 301 -3.90 8.67 -3.99
N LEU A 302 -4.81 9.59 -3.63
CA LEU A 302 -4.61 10.54 -2.53
C LEU A 302 -4.55 9.84 -1.17
N GLN A 303 -5.22 8.70 -1.02
CA GLN A 303 -5.19 7.90 0.20
C GLN A 303 -3.98 6.99 0.35
N TYR A 304 -3.12 6.87 -0.67
CA TYR A 304 -1.98 5.96 -0.66
C TYR A 304 -1.15 6.06 0.63
N LEU A 305 -0.73 7.27 1.02
CA LEU A 305 0.12 7.48 2.20
C LEU A 305 -0.54 7.00 3.49
N PHE A 306 -1.86 7.16 3.60
CA PHE A 306 -2.61 6.74 4.78
C PHE A 306 -2.75 5.22 4.83
N ASN A 307 -3.07 4.60 3.70
CA ASN A 307 -3.17 3.14 3.59
C ASN A 307 -1.80 2.46 3.79
N ALA A 308 -0.73 3.10 3.34
CA ALA A 308 0.65 2.62 3.47
C ALA A 308 1.25 2.85 4.87
N TRP A 309 0.59 3.61 5.76
CA TRP A 309 1.17 4.04 7.04
C TRP A 309 1.66 2.90 7.94
N PRO A 310 0.89 1.82 8.19
CA PRO A 310 1.39 0.69 8.99
C PRO A 310 2.64 0.04 8.39
N THR A 311 2.67 -0.09 7.06
CA THR A 311 3.78 -0.67 6.31
C THR A 311 5.01 0.25 6.33
N ILE A 312 4.82 1.58 6.32
CA ILE A 312 5.90 2.56 6.50
C ILE A 312 6.51 2.45 7.91
N ILE A 313 5.68 2.27 8.94
CA ILE A 313 6.17 2.03 10.32
C ILE A 313 6.99 0.74 10.39
N GLU A 314 6.49 -0.34 9.77
CA GLU A 314 7.22 -1.62 9.69
C GLU A 314 8.58 -1.43 9.00
N LEU A 315 8.60 -0.73 7.86
CA LEU A 315 9.83 -0.40 7.15
C LEU A 315 10.81 0.38 8.04
N ALA A 316 10.34 1.40 8.74
CA ALA A 316 11.17 2.22 9.63
C ALA A 316 11.78 1.37 10.75
N SER A 317 11.00 0.43 11.29
CA SER A 317 11.44 -0.51 12.33
C SER A 317 12.53 -1.45 11.79
N VAL A 318 12.32 -2.09 10.63
CA VAL A 318 13.32 -2.96 10.00
C VAL A 318 14.59 -2.18 9.63
N TYR A 319 14.44 -0.99 9.05
CA TYR A 319 15.55 -0.12 8.68
C TYR A 319 16.40 0.27 9.89
N LYS A 320 15.77 0.63 11.02
CA LYS A 320 16.48 0.95 12.25
C LYS A 320 17.33 -0.23 12.73
N ARG A 321 16.76 -1.44 12.78
CA ARG A 321 17.45 -2.65 13.23
C ARG A 321 18.62 -3.03 12.34
N LEU A 322 18.44 -2.99 11.02
CA LEU A 322 19.52 -3.26 10.07
C LEU A 322 20.64 -2.21 10.17
N ARG A 323 20.29 -0.95 10.37
CA ARG A 323 21.28 0.14 10.50
C ARG A 323 22.06 0.06 11.81
N GLU A 324 21.41 -0.33 12.89
CA GLU A 324 22.08 -0.59 14.18
C GLU A 324 23.06 -1.77 14.05
N PHE A 325 22.64 -2.84 13.39
CA PHE A 325 23.49 -4.00 13.09
C PHE A 325 24.70 -3.61 12.22
N GLU A 326 24.49 -2.86 11.14
CA GLU A 326 25.60 -2.35 10.29
C GLU A 326 26.57 -1.48 11.09
N ARG A 327 26.08 -0.64 12.00
CA ARG A 327 26.92 0.22 12.84
C ARG A 327 27.79 -0.58 13.81
N GLN A 328 27.25 -1.64 14.41
CA GLN A 328 28.02 -2.51 15.30
C GLN A 328 29.17 -3.20 14.53
N ILE A 329 28.89 -3.72 13.33
CA ILE A 329 29.91 -4.32 12.46
C ILE A 329 31.01 -3.31 12.09
N ASP A 330 30.62 -2.08 11.72
CA ASP A 330 31.57 -1.02 11.37
C ASP A 330 32.46 -0.67 12.58
N SER A 331 31.90 -0.56 13.79
CA SER A 331 32.69 -0.28 15.02
C SER A 331 33.71 -1.37 15.35
N MET A 332 33.37 -2.64 15.15
CA MET A 332 34.31 -3.76 15.32
C MET A 332 35.43 -3.75 14.28
N THR A 333 35.18 -3.15 13.11
CA THR A 333 36.17 -3.05 12.04
C THR A 333 37.12 -1.88 12.28
N GLU A 334 36.65 -0.78 12.85
CA GLU A 334 37.49 0.36 13.21
C GLU A 334 38.45 0.01 14.37
N SER A 335 37.99 -0.72 15.40
CA SER A 335 38.83 -1.14 16.53
C SER A 335 39.99 -2.05 16.16
N GLU A 336 39.89 -2.82 15.08
CA GLU A 336 40.97 -3.68 14.57
C GLU A 336 41.99 -2.93 13.71
N VAL A 337 41.63 -1.75 13.18
CA VAL A 337 42.55 -0.92 12.38
C VAL A 337 43.39 -0.02 13.29
N GLU A 338 42.89 0.30 14.48
CA GLU A 338 43.58 1.08 15.51
C GLU A 338 44.46 0.23 16.46
N ALA A 339 44.25 -1.09 16.50
CA ALA A 339 45.06 -2.07 17.24
C ALA A 339 46.14 -2.68 16.33
#